data_AF-A0A516HCI7-F1
#
_entry.id   AF-A0A516HCI7-F1
#
_cell.length_a   1.000
_cell.length_b   1.000
_cell.length_c   1.000
_cell.angle_alpha   90.00
_cell.angle_beta   90.00
_cell.angle_gamma   90.00
#
_symmetry.space_group_name_H-M   'P 1'
#
loop_
_entity.id
_entity.type
_entity.pdbx_description
1 polymer ?
#
loop_
_entity_poly.entity_id
_entity_poly.type
_entity_poly.pdbx_seq_one_letter_code
_entity_poly.pdbx_strand_id
1 'polypeptide(L)' 'MSTWLIVVIIVLGLAIIIGNLSMLQKSAHPIRQKSLNDLQETLPRAGEKKKTAESEIRDK' A
#
# COMPACT_ATOMS: atom_id res chain seq x y z
N MET A 1 -49.27 3.84 -7.81
CA MET A 1 -48.13 3.69 -8.76
C MET A 1 -46.92 4.55 -8.36
N SER A 2 -47.12 5.78 -7.87
CA SER A 2 -46.04 6.68 -7.47
C SER A 2 -45.16 6.18 -6.31
N THR A 3 -45.73 5.50 -5.32
CA THR A 3 -44.98 4.97 -4.16
C THR A 3 -43.91 3.96 -4.59
N TRP A 4 -44.23 3.09 -5.55
CA TRP A 4 -43.29 2.09 -6.06
C TRP A 4 -42.10 2.75 -6.78
N LEU A 5 -42.37 3.84 -7.50
CA LEU A 5 -41.35 4.65 -8.19
C LEU A 5 -40.39 5.32 -7.18
N ILE A 6 -40.91 5.81 -6.06
CA ILE A 6 -40.12 6.36 -4.96
C ILE A 6 -39.21 5.29 -4.33
N VAL A 7 -39.74 4.08 -4.11
CA VAL A 7 -38.93 2.96 -3.59
C VAL A 7 -37.77 2.63 -4.54
N VAL A 8 -38.02 2.57 -5.85
CA VAL A 8 -36.98 2.29 -6.85
C VAL A 8 -35.87 3.34 -6.84
N ILE A 9 -36.22 4.63 -6.74
CA ILE A 9 -35.24 5.73 -6.67
C ILE A 9 -34.36 5.60 -5.42
N ILE A 10 -34.95 5.28 -4.26
CA ILE A 10 -34.22 5.12 -3.00
C ILE A 10 -33.24 3.94 -3.11
N VAL A 11 -33.68 2.80 -3.63
CA VAL A 11 -32.83 1.62 -3.83
C VAL A 11 -31.68 1.91 -4.78
N LEU A 12 -31.94 2.64 -5.87
CA LEU A 12 -30.91 3.02 -6.83
C LEU A 12 -29.86 3.96 -6.21
N GLY A 13 -30.29 4.94 -5.40
CA GLY A 13 -29.38 5.82 -4.67
C GLY A 13 -28.49 5.06 -3.69
N LEU A 14 -29.06 4.13 -2.92
CA LEU A 14 -28.30 3.26 -2.03
C LEU A 14 -27.30 2.37 -2.77
N ALA A 15 -27.70 1.80 -3.91
CA ALA A 15 -26.82 0.97 -4.73
C ALA A 15 -25.61 1.76 -5.27
N ILE A 16 -25.79 3.02 -5.67
CA ILE A 16 -24.69 3.90 -6.12
C ILE A 16 -23.72 4.19 -4.97
N ILE A 17 -24.25 4.52 -3.78
CA ILE A 17 -23.43 4.81 -2.60
C ILE A 17 -22.61 3.58 -2.19
N ILE A 18 -23.25 2.41 -2.11
CA ILE A 18 -22.60 1.13 -1.76
C ILE A 18 -21.57 0.74 -2.84
N GLY A 19 -21.91 0.87 -4.12
CA GLY A 19 -21.00 0.58 -5.22
C GLY A 19 -19.75 1.46 -5.20
N ASN A 20 -19.92 2.75 -4.91
CA ASN A 20 -18.80 3.69 -4.81
C ASN A 20 -17.91 3.41 -3.58
N LEU A 21 -18.51 3.15 -2.42
CA LEU A 21 -17.80 2.75 -1.20
C LEU A 21 -17.03 1.44 -1.37
N SER A 22 -17.62 0.46 -2.08
CA SER A 22 -16.96 -0.82 -2.38
C SER A 22 -15.72 -0.65 -3.26
N MET A 23 -15.76 0.29 -4.22
CA MET A 23 -14.59 0.63 -5.04
C MET A 23 -13.50 1.37 -4.26
N LEU A 24 -13.85 2.17 -3.25
CA LEU A 24 -12.90 2.93 -2.44
C LEU A 24 -12.01 2.02 -1.57
N GLN A 25 -12.56 0.92 -1.05
CA GLN A 25 -11.79 -0.05 -0.24
C GLN A 25 -10.72 -0.81 -1.04
N LYS A 26 -10.90 -0.97 -2.36
CA LYS A 26 -9.95 -1.67 -3.23
C LYS A 26 -8.63 -0.89 -3.43
N SER A 27 -8.62 0.40 -3.09
CA SER A 27 -7.46 1.31 -3.17
C SER A 27 -6.56 1.29 -1.92
N ALA A 28 -7.03 0.73 -0.79
CA ALA A 28 -6.34 0.82 0.49
C ALA A 28 -5.17 -0.16 0.68
N HIS A 29 -4.71 -0.83 -0.38
CA HIS A 29 -3.53 -1.68 -0.31
C HIS A 29 -2.30 -0.85 -0.69
N PRO A 30 -1.24 -0.82 0.12
CA PRO A 30 -0.03 -0.10 -0.23
C PRO A 30 0.51 -0.65 -1.55
N ILE A 31 0.66 0.22 -2.56
CA ILE A 31 1.19 -0.13 -3.89
C ILE A 31 2.57 -0.80 -3.83
N ARG A 32 3.30 -0.59 -2.74
CA ARG A 32 4.56 -1.25 -2.42
C ARG A 32 4.39 -2.13 -1.20
N GLN A 33 4.65 -3.43 -1.38
CA GLN A 33 4.77 -4.38 -0.27
C GLN A 33 6.03 -4.19 0.57
N LYS A 34 7.00 -3.40 0.07
CA LYS A 34 8.30 -3.19 0.71
C LYS A 34 8.64 -1.70 0.75
N SER A 35 9.16 -1.23 1.89
CA SER A 35 9.63 0.14 2.04
C SER A 35 10.74 0.46 1.02
N LEU A 36 10.79 1.71 0.55
CA LEU A 36 11.86 2.19 -0.34
C LEU A 36 13.25 2.03 0.28
N ASN A 37 13.32 2.08 1.61
CA ASN A 37 14.57 1.96 2.36
C ASN A 37 14.96 0.50 2.66
N ASP A 38 14.05 -0.45 2.42
CA ASP A 38 14.30 -1.88 2.60
C ASP A 38 14.63 -2.58 1.28
N LEU A 39 14.73 -1.83 0.18
CA LEU A 39 15.20 -2.37 -1.09
C LEU A 39 16.63 -2.88 -0.89
N GLN A 40 16.92 -4.07 -1.43
CA GLN A 40 18.24 -4.67 -1.30
C GLN A 40 19.26 -3.70 -1.90
N GLU A 41 20.11 -3.10 -1.06
CA GLU A 41 21.09 -2.13 -1.52
C GLU A 41 22.09 -2.85 -2.43
N THR A 42 21.98 -2.59 -3.73
CA THR A 42 22.87 -3.18 -4.75
C THR A 42 24.26 -2.55 -4.73
N LEU A 43 24.42 -1.45 -3.99
CA LEU A 43 25.67 -0.73 -3.85
C LEU A 43 26.05 -0.70 -2.38
N PRO A 44 27.32 -1.01 -2.04
CA PRO A 44 27.78 -0.94 -0.66
C PRO A 44 27.68 0.50 -0.16
N ARG A 45 27.00 0.68 0.98
CA ARG A 45 26.82 1.98 1.61
C ARG A 45 28.16 2.65 1.88
N ALA A 46 28.27 3.92 1.50
CA ALA A 46 29.50 4.69 1.69
C ALA A 46 29.85 4.74 3.18
N GLY A 47 30.94 4.08 3.57
CA GLY A 47 31.40 3.96 4.95
C GLY A 47 31.43 2.52 5.51
N GLU A 48 30.73 1.55 4.92
CA GLU A 48 30.73 0.16 5.43
C GLU A 48 31.99 -0.62 5.05
N LYS A 49 32.60 -0.29 3.90
CA LYS A 49 33.86 -0.92 3.47
C LYS A 49 34.98 -0.77 4.51
N LYS A 50 34.96 0.34 5.28
CA LYS A 50 35.91 0.57 6.37
C LYS A 50 35.61 -0.29 7.59
N LYS A 51 34.33 -0.43 7.96
CA LYS A 51 33.93 -1.20 9.15
C LYS A 51 34.10 -2.70 8.97
N THR A 52 33.78 -3.23 7.78
CA THR A 52 33.92 -4.66 7.47
C THR A 52 35.39 -5.08 7.39
N ALA A 53 36.25 -4.27 6.76
CA ALA A 53 37.68 -4.55 6.72
C ALA A 53 38.34 -4.45 8.11
N GLU A 54 37.89 -3.51 8.94
CA GLU A 54 38.46 -3.33 10.29
C GLU A 54 37.96 -4.37 11.31
N SER A 55 36.73 -4.87 11.17
CA SER A 55 36.26 -6.01 11.99
C SER A 55 36.94 -7.32 11.60
N GLU A 56 37.18 -7.56 10.31
CA GLU A 56 37.83 -8.79 9.83
C GLU A 56 39.32 -8.87 10.21
N ILE A 57 39.99 -7.72 10.34
CA ILE A 57 41.38 -7.65 10.84
C ILE A 57 41.44 -7.82 12.36
N ARG A 58 40.40 -7.42 13.11
CA ARG A 58 40.39 -7.49 14.58
C ARG A 58 40.05 -8.87 15.13
N ASP A 59 39.39 -9.70 14.33
CA ASP A 59 38.98 -11.07 14.70
C ASP A 59 40.01 -12.14 14.26
N LYS A 60 41.22 -11.75 13.84
CA LYS A 60 42.31 -12.61 13.39
C LYS A 60 43.53 -12.52 14.30
#